data_AF-A0AAW2YZP9-F1
#
_entry.id   AF-A0AAW2YZP9-F1
#
_cell.length_a   1.000
_cell.length_b   1.000
_cell.length_c   1.000
_cell.angle_alpha   90.00
_cell.angle_beta   90.00
_cell.angle_gamma   90.00
#
_symmetry.space_group_name_H-M   'P 1'
#
loop_
_entity.id
_entity.type
_entity.pdbx_description
1 polymer ?
#
loop_
_entity_poly.entity_id
_entity_poly.type
_entity_poly.pdbx_seq_one_letter_code
_entity_poly.pdbx_strand_id
1 'polypeptide(L)'
;MMGLMSLGNFLEVKLGTTYILFCTILLMVINSIVNITLMLCLSLAEKFGLPITPTCSVGFSGILFSYIVMSSHYSPVSQSLFGIYSVSAKYYPWFLLLISQILLPGASFLGHLSGIISGYIMVLVVQNNKLTNIVLSVESFYPKLSVQSPIIMLLDVIMIVMSCYRQTVV
;
A
#
# COMPACT_ATOMS: atom_id res chain seq x y z
N MET A 1 -12.47 3.48 0.55
CA MET A 1 -12.60 2.14 1.18
C MET A 1 -13.07 1.06 0.21
N MET A 2 -14.00 1.34 -0.72
CA MET A 2 -14.43 0.38 -1.76
C MET A 2 -13.28 -0.22 -2.58
N GLY A 3 -12.32 0.61 -3.02
CA GLY A 3 -11.16 0.14 -3.79
C GLY A 3 -10.33 -0.90 -3.03
N LEU A 4 -10.09 -0.68 -1.73
CA LEU A 4 -9.33 -1.62 -0.91
C LEU A 4 -10.06 -2.96 -0.75
N MET A 5 -11.37 -2.94 -0.59
CA MET A 5 -12.15 -4.16 -0.44
C MET A 5 -12.09 -5.02 -1.70
N SER A 6 -12.24 -4.39 -2.88
CA SER A 6 -12.14 -5.09 -4.16
C SER A 6 -10.74 -5.66 -4.43
N LEU A 7 -9.69 -4.87 -4.18
CA LEU A 7 -8.32 -5.30 -4.42
C LEU A 7 -7.81 -6.29 -3.38
N GLY A 8 -8.21 -6.08 -2.12
CA GLY A 8 -7.92 -6.96 -0.99
C GLY A 8 -8.47 -8.35 -1.25
N ASN A 9 -9.75 -8.47 -1.60
CA ASN A 9 -10.35 -9.76 -1.97
C ASN A 9 -9.62 -10.43 -3.13
N PHE A 10 -9.25 -9.67 -4.18
CA PHE A 10 -8.53 -10.23 -5.31
C PHE A 10 -7.17 -10.82 -4.90
N LEU A 11 -6.39 -10.08 -4.11
CA LEU A 11 -5.08 -10.53 -3.64
C LEU A 11 -5.20 -11.66 -2.62
N GLU A 12 -6.21 -11.62 -1.75
CA GLU A 12 -6.49 -12.67 -0.78
C GLU A 12 -6.81 -14.01 -1.45
N VAL A 13 -7.64 -14.02 -2.50
CA VAL A 13 -7.92 -15.24 -3.28
C VAL A 13 -6.66 -15.78 -3.96
N LYS A 14 -5.71 -14.92 -4.33
CA LYS A 14 -4.47 -15.31 -5.01
C LYS A 14 -3.35 -15.75 -4.07
N LEU A 15 -3.26 -15.17 -2.87
CA LEU A 15 -2.11 -15.32 -1.96
C LEU A 15 -2.48 -15.99 -0.63
N GLY A 16 -3.75 -16.00 -0.24
CA GLY A 16 -4.24 -16.46 1.06
C GLY A 16 -4.40 -15.33 2.09
N THR A 17 -5.34 -15.51 3.02
CA THR A 17 -5.73 -14.53 4.05
C THR A 17 -4.60 -14.21 5.02
N THR A 18 -3.92 -15.24 5.53
CA THR A 18 -2.74 -15.17 6.40
C THR A 18 -1.59 -14.41 5.73
N TYR A 19 -1.33 -14.75 4.47
CA TYR A 19 -0.27 -14.14 3.68
C TYR A 19 -0.55 -12.65 3.44
N ILE A 20 -1.78 -12.32 3.01
CA ILE A 20 -2.12 -10.92 2.75
C ILE A 20 -2.11 -10.10 4.04
N LEU A 21 -2.61 -10.64 5.17
CA LEU A 21 -2.53 -10.02 6.50
C LEU A 21 -1.10 -9.61 6.84
N PHE A 22 -0.17 -10.57 6.76
CA PHE A 22 1.24 -10.31 7.03
C PHE A 22 1.80 -9.24 6.09
N CYS A 23 1.48 -9.30 4.80
CA CYS A 23 1.85 -8.28 3.83
C CYS A 23 1.28 -6.90 4.19
N THR A 24 0.05 -6.82 4.68
CA THR A 24 -0.60 -5.55 5.08
C THR A 24 0.18 -4.84 6.18
N ILE A 25 0.58 -5.59 7.22
CA ILE A 25 1.32 -5.08 8.37
C ILE A 25 2.70 -4.61 7.92
N LEU A 26 3.38 -5.41 7.11
CA LEU A 26 4.72 -5.11 6.61
C LEU A 26 4.69 -3.87 5.69
N LEU A 27 3.67 -3.75 4.85
CA LEU A 27 3.42 -2.57 4.02
C LEU A 27 3.15 -1.31 4.84
N MET A 28 2.44 -1.40 5.97
CA MET A 28 2.22 -0.24 6.85
C MET A 28 3.56 0.31 7.36
N VAL A 29 4.47 -0.58 7.79
CA VAL A 29 5.79 -0.20 8.31
C VAL A 29 6.67 0.36 7.18
N ILE A 30 6.79 -0.36 6.06
CA ILE A 30 7.61 0.09 4.92
C ILE A 30 7.10 1.41 4.38
N ASN A 31 5.80 1.55 4.15
CA ASN A 31 5.22 2.77 3.59
C ASN A 31 5.47 3.98 4.51
N SER A 32 5.39 3.78 5.82
CA SER A 32 5.72 4.84 6.80
C SER A 32 7.18 5.26 6.73
N ILE A 33 8.11 4.30 6.66
CA ILE A 33 9.55 4.56 6.52
C ILE A 33 9.85 5.29 5.19
N VAL A 34 9.28 4.82 4.09
CA VAL A 34 9.44 5.44 2.76
C VAL A 34 8.91 6.86 2.75
N ASN A 35 7.74 7.11 3.36
CA ASN A 35 7.16 8.45 3.41
C ASN A 35 8.04 9.43 4.23
N ILE A 36 8.53 8.99 5.39
CA ILE A 36 9.42 9.81 6.24
C ILE A 36 10.74 10.09 5.51
N THR A 37 11.33 9.10 4.84
CA THR A 37 12.59 9.27 4.09
C THR A 37 12.43 10.22 2.90
N LEU A 38 11.31 10.14 2.17
CA LEU A 38 10.99 11.10 1.10
C LEU A 38 10.86 12.53 1.63
N MET A 39 10.15 12.71 2.75
CA MET A 39 9.99 14.01 3.40
C MET A 39 11.33 14.58 3.88
N LEU A 40 12.19 13.74 4.47
CA LEU A 40 13.55 14.14 4.87
C LEU A 40 14.41 14.54 3.67
N CYS A 41 14.29 13.82 2.55
CA CYS A 41 15.02 14.16 1.33
C CYS A 41 14.59 15.52 0.77
N LEU A 42 13.28 15.83 0.80
CA LEU A 42 12.76 17.12 0.35
C LEU A 42 13.19 18.28 1.27
N SER A 43 13.19 18.08 2.59
CA SER A 43 13.64 19.13 3.52
C SER A 43 15.14 19.42 3.40
N LEU A 44 15.94 18.44 3.01
CA LEU A 44 17.33 18.64 2.61
C LEU A 44 17.44 19.42 1.29
N ALA A 45 16.54 19.18 0.34
CA ALA A 45 16.48 19.90 -0.94
C ALA A 45 15.99 21.35 -0.80
N GLU A 46 15.13 21.66 0.17
CA GLU A 46 14.72 23.04 0.51
C GLU A 46 15.93 23.90 0.89
N LYS A 47 16.96 23.34 1.54
CA LYS A 47 18.21 24.05 1.84
C LYS A 47 18.96 24.50 0.58
N PHE A 48 18.66 23.93 -0.58
CA PHE A 48 19.19 24.32 -1.88
C PHE A 48 18.29 25.30 -2.65
N GLY A 49 17.25 25.85 -2.02
CA GLY A 49 16.44 26.96 -2.56
C GLY A 49 15.14 26.56 -3.25
N LEU A 50 14.66 25.33 -3.07
CA LEU A 50 13.34 24.91 -3.55
C LEU A 50 12.27 25.25 -2.48
N PRO A 51 11.23 26.06 -2.79
CA PRO A 51 10.14 26.32 -1.86
C PRO A 51 9.19 25.11 -1.86
N ILE A 52 9.45 24.17 -0.96
CA ILE A 52 8.58 23.01 -0.75
C ILE A 52 7.82 23.26 0.55
N THR A 53 6.51 23.02 0.54
CA THR A 53 5.71 23.08 1.77
C THR A 53 5.68 21.69 2.38
N PRO A 54 6.21 21.48 3.60
CA PRO A 54 6.16 20.18 4.24
C PRO A 54 4.70 19.87 4.60
N THR A 55 4.04 19.04 3.81
CA THR A 55 2.71 18.52 4.13
C THR A 55 2.86 17.16 4.81
N CYS A 56 2.48 17.08 6.09
CA CYS A 56 2.33 15.80 6.76
C CYS A 56 1.07 15.11 6.22
N SER A 57 1.27 14.10 5.39
CA SER A 57 0.17 13.26 4.94
C SER A 57 0.61 11.81 5.05
N VAL A 58 0.12 11.17 6.10
CA VAL A 58 0.24 9.74 6.33
C VAL A 58 -1.18 9.20 6.24
N GLY A 59 -1.41 8.30 5.29
CA GLY A 59 -2.74 7.81 5.01
C GLY A 59 -2.74 6.39 4.47
N PHE A 60 -3.85 5.71 4.70
CA PHE A 60 -4.07 4.35 4.21
C PHE A 60 -4.17 4.29 2.67
N SER A 61 -4.31 5.44 2.00
CA SER A 61 -4.22 5.54 0.54
C SER A 61 -2.88 5.05 -0.01
N GLY A 62 -1.77 5.26 0.71
CA GLY A 62 -0.47 4.72 0.30
C GLY A 62 -0.47 3.19 0.22
N ILE A 63 -1.08 2.51 1.19
CA ILE A 63 -1.21 1.05 1.20
C ILE A 63 -2.08 0.57 0.03
N LEU A 64 -3.13 1.32 -0.30
CA LEU A 64 -3.97 1.04 -1.47
C LEU A 64 -3.16 1.12 -2.78
N PHE A 65 -2.29 2.13 -2.92
CA PHE A 65 -1.35 2.21 -4.04
C PHE A 65 -0.35 1.05 -4.07
N SER A 66 0.11 0.58 -2.90
CA SER A 66 0.95 -0.63 -2.82
C SER A 66 0.23 -1.88 -3.33
N TYR A 67 -1.05 -2.05 -2.96
CA TYR A 67 -1.86 -3.17 -3.45
C TYR A 67 -2.09 -3.09 -4.96
N ILE A 68 -2.28 -1.90 -5.52
CA ILE A 68 -2.40 -1.72 -6.98
C ILE A 68 -1.13 -2.23 -7.68
N VAL A 69 0.06 -1.88 -7.16
CA VAL A 69 1.33 -2.39 -7.69
C VAL A 69 1.42 -3.91 -7.57
N MET A 70 1.09 -4.48 -6.41
CA MET A 70 1.09 -5.94 -6.22
C MET A 70 0.11 -6.64 -7.17
N SER A 71 -1.13 -6.16 -7.28
CA SER A 71 -2.14 -6.74 -8.17
C SER A 71 -1.72 -6.69 -9.64
N SER A 72 -1.04 -5.61 -10.05
CA SER A 72 -0.47 -5.46 -11.40
C SER A 72 0.66 -6.45 -11.66
N HIS A 73 1.41 -6.83 -10.62
CA HIS A 73 2.48 -7.81 -10.71
C HIS A 73 1.94 -9.25 -10.79
N TYR A 74 0.91 -9.59 -10.02
CA TYR A 74 0.29 -10.93 -10.03
C TYR A 74 -0.69 -11.17 -11.17
N SER A 75 -1.15 -10.10 -11.84
CA SER A 75 -1.99 -10.16 -13.02
C SER A 75 -1.35 -9.33 -14.14
N PRO A 76 -0.38 -9.89 -14.89
CA PRO A 76 0.35 -9.15 -15.93
C PRO A 76 -0.48 -8.89 -17.20
N VAL A 77 -1.74 -9.33 -17.23
CA VAL A 77 -2.68 -9.02 -18.32
C VAL A 77 -2.99 -7.52 -18.32
N SER A 78 -3.16 -6.93 -19.51
CA SER A 78 -3.55 -5.53 -19.67
C SER A 78 -4.75 -5.19 -18.78
N GLN A 79 -4.59 -4.20 -17.91
CA GLN A 79 -5.64 -3.75 -17.02
C GLN A 79 -6.40 -2.60 -17.68
N SER A 80 -7.73 -2.69 -17.69
CA SER A 80 -8.55 -1.60 -18.22
C SER A 80 -8.61 -0.47 -17.20
N LEU A 81 -8.09 0.71 -17.56
CA LEU A 81 -8.35 1.95 -16.84
C LEU A 81 -9.85 2.24 -16.93
N PHE A 82 -10.56 2.06 -15.82
CA PHE A 82 -11.99 2.35 -15.67
C PHE A 82 -12.90 1.72 -16.76
N GLY A 83 -12.48 0.62 -17.39
CA GLY A 83 -13.25 -0.01 -18.47
C GLY A 83 -13.15 0.68 -19.85
N ILE A 84 -12.36 1.75 -19.99
CA ILE A 84 -12.32 2.58 -21.21
C ILE A 84 -11.06 2.33 -22.05
N TYR A 85 -9.91 2.15 -21.40
CA TYR A 85 -8.63 2.01 -22.10
C TYR A 85 -7.75 0.94 -21.45
N SER A 86 -7.30 -0.05 -22.24
CA SER A 86 -6.42 -1.11 -21.76
C SER A 86 -4.97 -0.60 -21.67
N VAL A 87 -4.41 -0.58 -20.46
CA VAL A 87 -3.03 -0.19 -20.23
C VAL A 87 -2.21 -1.40 -19.80
N SER A 88 -0.95 -1.43 -20.22
CA SER A 88 -0.01 -2.43 -19.73
C SER A 88 0.12 -2.32 -18.21
N ALA A 89 0.08 -3.46 -17.52
CA ALA A 89 0.07 -3.54 -16.06
C ALA A 89 1.21 -2.73 -15.39
N LYS A 90 2.35 -2.55 -16.08
CA LYS A 90 3.49 -1.76 -15.59
C LYS A 90 3.18 -0.27 -15.41
N TYR A 91 2.37 0.31 -16.29
CA TYR A 91 2.05 1.74 -16.26
C TYR A 91 0.78 2.07 -15.48
N TYR A 92 -0.04 1.05 -15.19
CA TYR A 92 -1.33 1.23 -14.51
C TYR A 92 -1.23 2.01 -13.18
N PRO A 93 -0.28 1.71 -12.25
CA PRO A 93 -0.16 2.44 -10.99
C PRO A 93 0.19 3.92 -11.19
N TRP A 94 0.98 4.23 -12.23
CA TRP A 94 1.41 5.59 -12.54
C TRP A 94 0.30 6.43 -13.16
N PHE A 95 -0.50 5.86 -14.06
CA PHE A 95 -1.69 6.53 -14.58
C PHE A 95 -2.71 6.79 -13.49
N LEU A 96 -2.92 5.82 -12.59
CA LEU A 96 -3.84 5.99 -11.46
C LEU A 96 -3.36 7.09 -10.51
N LEU A 97 -2.04 7.23 -10.33
CA LEU A 97 -1.45 8.33 -9.57
C LEU A 97 -1.78 9.68 -10.22
N LEU A 98 -1.54 9.83 -11.52
CA LEU A 98 -1.84 11.07 -12.25
C LEU A 98 -3.32 11.43 -12.19
N ILE A 99 -4.20 10.46 -12.42
CA ILE A 99 -5.66 10.62 -12.33
C ILE A 99 -6.07 11.01 -10.90
N SER A 100 -5.47 10.39 -9.87
CA SER A 100 -5.78 10.72 -8.48
C SER A 100 -5.39 12.14 -8.10
N GLN A 101 -4.33 12.71 -8.68
CA GLN A 101 -3.95 14.11 -8.45
C GLN A 101 -4.95 15.09 -9.07
N ILE A 102 -5.52 14.75 -10.22
CA ILE A 102 -6.52 15.58 -10.89
C ILE A 102 -7.85 15.54 -10.14
N LEU A 103 -8.27 14.34 -9.70
CA LEU A 103 -9.56 14.16 -9.01
C LEU A 103 -9.54 14.64 -7.55
N LEU A 104 -8.39 14.56 -6.88
CA LEU A 104 -8.23 14.88 -5.46
C LEU A 104 -7.03 15.82 -5.26
N PRO A 105 -7.14 17.11 -5.64
CA PRO A 105 -6.03 18.07 -5.57
C PRO A 105 -5.55 18.37 -4.13
N GLY A 106 -6.30 17.95 -3.11
CA GLY A 106 -5.90 18.03 -1.70
C GLY A 106 -5.20 16.77 -1.17
N ALA A 107 -5.04 15.72 -1.97
CA ALA A 107 -4.36 14.49 -1.57
C ALA A 107 -2.84 14.62 -1.74
N SER A 108 -2.06 14.07 -0.80
CA SER A 108 -0.61 14.13 -0.90
C SER A 108 -0.08 13.24 -2.02
N PHE A 109 0.46 13.87 -3.05
CA PHE A 109 1.28 13.22 -4.07
C PHE A 109 2.37 12.34 -3.46
N LEU A 110 3.02 12.84 -2.40
CA LEU A 110 4.11 12.14 -1.73
C LEU A 110 3.64 10.84 -1.08
N GLY A 111 2.48 10.85 -0.42
CA GLY A 111 1.92 9.66 0.22
C GLY A 111 1.46 8.60 -0.78
N HIS A 112 1.02 8.99 -1.98
CA HIS A 112 0.72 8.03 -3.05
C HIS A 112 1.99 7.48 -3.69
N LEU A 113 3.00 8.33 -3.89
CA LEU A 113 4.30 7.93 -4.41
C LEU A 113 5.01 6.95 -3.47
N SER A 114 4.99 7.21 -2.16
CA SER A 114 5.53 6.28 -1.15
C SER A 114 4.82 4.93 -1.20
N GLY A 115 3.51 4.94 -1.45
CA GLY A 115 2.69 3.75 -1.65
C GLY A 115 3.14 2.90 -2.85
N ILE A 116 3.43 3.55 -3.98
CA ILE A 116 3.92 2.86 -5.18
C ILE A 116 5.31 2.25 -4.92
N ILE A 117 6.22 3.03 -4.32
CA ILE A 117 7.59 2.58 -4.02
C ILE A 117 7.56 1.40 -3.04
N SER A 118 6.82 1.51 -1.94
CA SER A 118 6.64 0.44 -0.96
C SER A 118 5.98 -0.80 -1.58
N GLY A 119 5.06 -0.64 -2.53
CA GLY A 119 4.48 -1.73 -3.30
C GLY A 119 5.52 -2.51 -4.12
N TYR A 120 6.41 -1.82 -4.82
CA TYR A 120 7.51 -2.48 -5.56
C TYR A 120 8.48 -3.20 -4.61
N ILE A 121 8.85 -2.55 -3.50
CA ILE A 121 9.68 -3.20 -2.47
C ILE A 121 8.98 -4.47 -1.97
N MET A 122 7.68 -4.41 -1.69
CA MET A 122 6.93 -5.57 -1.21
C MET A 122 6.89 -6.70 -2.22
N VAL A 123 6.72 -6.41 -3.51
CA VAL A 123 6.79 -7.43 -4.57
C VAL A 123 8.14 -8.14 -4.56
N LEU A 124 9.25 -7.40 -4.47
CA LEU A 124 10.60 -7.97 -4.40
C LEU A 124 10.81 -8.80 -3.12
N VAL A 125 10.27 -8.32 -2.01
CA VAL A 125 10.30 -8.98 -0.70
C VAL A 125 9.52 -10.30 -0.77
N VAL A 126 8.33 -10.31 -1.36
CA VAL A 126 7.51 -11.52 -1.54
C VAL A 126 8.15 -12.52 -2.52
N GLN A 127 8.76 -12.05 -3.60
CA GLN A 127 9.47 -12.92 -4.55
C GLN A 127 10.68 -13.64 -3.94
N ASN A 128 11.20 -13.18 -2.80
CA ASN A 128 12.27 -13.87 -2.10
C ASN A 128 11.72 -15.08 -1.33
N ASN A 129 12.15 -16.29 -1.74
CA ASN A 129 11.75 -17.59 -1.17
C ASN A 129 11.94 -17.74 0.35
N LYS A 130 12.68 -16.83 1.01
CA LYS A 130 12.85 -16.86 2.48
C LYS A 130 11.58 -16.44 3.21
N LEU A 131 10.80 -15.49 2.68
CA LEU A 131 9.59 -15.00 3.33
C LEU A 131 8.41 -15.95 3.19
N THR A 132 8.31 -16.62 2.05
CA THR A 132 7.34 -17.71 1.86
C THR A 132 7.56 -18.81 2.90
N ASN A 133 8.82 -19.16 3.20
CA ASN A 133 9.12 -20.18 4.21
C ASN A 133 8.75 -19.73 5.64
N ILE A 134 8.91 -18.45 5.97
CA ILE A 134 8.49 -17.89 7.27
C ILE A 134 6.97 -17.91 7.39
N VAL A 135 6.24 -17.52 6.34
CA VAL A 135 4.76 -17.53 6.37
C VAL A 135 4.21 -18.95 6.46
N LEU A 136 4.77 -19.90 5.70
CA LEU A 136 4.42 -21.32 5.83
C LEU A 136 4.70 -21.86 7.23
N SER A 137 5.76 -21.40 7.88
CA SER A 137 6.07 -21.76 9.27
C SER A 137 5.02 -21.22 10.24
N VAL A 138 4.56 -19.97 10.04
CA VAL A 138 3.49 -19.35 10.85
C VAL A 138 2.15 -20.06 10.63
N GLU A 139 1.81 -20.45 9.40
CA GLU A 139 0.59 -21.20 9.08
C GLU A 139 0.57 -22.57 9.76
N SER A 140 1.72 -23.25 9.83
CA SER A 140 1.85 -24.52 10.57
C SER A 140 1.56 -24.37 12.07
N PHE A 141 1.83 -23.18 12.63
CA PHE A 141 1.68 -22.91 14.06
C PHE A 141 0.29 -22.38 14.43
N TYR A 142 -0.43 -21.73 13.50
CA TYR A 142 -1.76 -21.16 13.71
C TYR A 142 -2.75 -21.48 12.57
N PRO A 143 -3.28 -22.72 12.49
CA PRO A 143 -4.22 -23.11 11.44
C PRO A 143 -5.57 -22.36 11.52
N LYS A 144 -5.95 -21.85 12.70
CA LYS A 144 -7.22 -21.13 12.93
C LYS A 144 -7.28 -19.73 12.32
N LEU A 145 -6.12 -19.13 12.00
CA LEU A 145 -6.07 -17.78 11.42
C LEU A 145 -6.61 -17.74 9.97
N SER A 146 -6.62 -18.90 9.28
CA SER A 146 -7.16 -19.08 7.93
C SER A 146 -8.69 -18.93 7.83
N VAL A 147 -9.40 -18.92 8.97
CA VAL A 147 -10.88 -19.00 9.02
C VAL A 147 -11.52 -17.67 9.44
N GLN A 148 -10.74 -16.66 9.82
CA GLN A 148 -11.29 -15.43 10.41
C GLN A 148 -11.60 -14.38 9.34
N SER A 149 -12.83 -13.86 9.38
CA SER A 149 -13.36 -12.95 8.35
C SER A 149 -12.56 -11.64 8.24
N PRO A 150 -12.33 -11.12 7.03
CA PRO A 150 -11.55 -9.89 6.77
C PRO A 150 -12.08 -8.64 7.50
N ILE A 151 -13.34 -8.66 7.96
CA ILE A 151 -14.02 -7.58 8.70
C ILE A 151 -13.39 -7.33 10.07
N ILE A 152 -12.97 -8.37 10.79
CA ILE A 152 -12.40 -8.25 12.16
C ILE A 152 -10.97 -7.69 12.09
N MET A 153 -10.18 -8.15 11.12
CA MET A 153 -8.84 -7.60 10.87
C MET A 153 -8.86 -6.15 10.41
N LEU A 154 -9.83 -5.77 9.58
CA LEU A 154 -10.00 -4.39 9.15
C LEU A 154 -10.32 -3.48 10.34
N LEU A 155 -11.13 -3.95 11.30
CA LEU A 155 -11.46 -3.23 12.54
C LEU A 155 -10.23 -3.01 13.44
N ASP A 156 -9.36 -4.02 13.58
CA ASP A 156 -8.13 -3.89 14.38
C ASP A 156 -7.13 -2.92 13.75
N VAL A 157 -6.96 -2.97 12.42
CA VAL A 157 -6.10 -2.03 11.69
C VAL A 157 -6.68 -0.60 11.73
N ILE A 158 -8.00 -0.44 11.62
CA ILE A 158 -8.67 0.85 11.79
C ILE A 158 -8.48 1.40 13.21
N MET A 159 -8.54 0.54 14.25
CA MET A 159 -8.26 0.94 15.63
C MET A 159 -6.83 1.45 15.83
N ILE A 160 -5.83 0.81 15.22
CA ILE A 160 -4.43 1.25 15.27
C ILE A 160 -4.26 2.60 14.55
N VAL A 161 -4.92 2.79 13.40
CA VAL A 161 -4.90 4.06 12.63
C VAL A 161 -5.57 5.21 13.40
N MET A 162 -6.70 4.94 14.07
CA MET A 162 -7.39 5.94 14.90
C MET A 162 -6.58 6.34 16.14
N SER A 163 -5.74 5.44 16.67
CA SER A 163 -4.83 5.74 17.78
C SER A 163 -3.69 6.69 17.36
N CYS A 164 -3.25 6.60 16.11
CA CYS A 164 -2.19 7.47 15.57
C CYS A 164 -2.71 8.86 15.13
N TYR A 165 -3.94 8.94 14.60
CA TYR A 165 -4.59 10.22 14.25
C TYR A 165 -4.86 11.11 15.47
N ARG A 166 -5.07 10.50 16.65
CA ARG A 166 -5.31 11.22 17.91
C ARG A 166 -4.06 11.91 18.47
N GLN A 167 -2.85 11.60 18.00
CA GLN A 167 -1.61 12.19 18.51
C GLN A 167 -1.08 13.40 17.72
N THR A 168 -1.70 13.75 16.59
CA THR A 168 -1.29 14.90 15.76
C THR A 168 -2.24 16.11 15.85
N VAL A 169 -3.30 16.02 16.65
CA VAL A 169 -4.26 17.12 16.91
C VAL A 169 -4.37 17.36 18.41
N VAL A 170 -3.24 17.66 19.04
CA VAL A 170 -3.15 18.41 20.30
C VAL A 170 -1.90 19.29 20.23
#